data_AF-A0A5D3BPY7-F1
#
_entry.id   AF-A0A5D3BPY7-F1
#
_cell.length_a   1.000
_cell.length_b   1.000
_cell.length_c   1.000
_cell.angle_alpha   90.00
_cell.angle_beta   90.00
_cell.angle_gamma   90.00
#
_symmetry.space_group_name_H-M   'P 1'
#
loop_
_entity.id
_entity.type
_entity.pdbx_description
1 polymer ?
#
loop_
_entity_poly.entity_id
_entity_poly.type
_entity_poly.pdbx_seq_one_letter_code
_entity_poly.pdbx_strand_id
1 'polypeptide(L)'
;MKPGRHRWVEYAEKGRYNASQVPPEWHGWLHHITDHTGDELLMLKPSRYGIEHKENFSGEGEEFIYHSKGHALNPGQRDWTRYQSWQPTKS
;
A
#
# COMPACT_ATOMS: atom_id res chain seq x y z
N MET A 1 14.45 19.27 -26.99
CA MET A 1 14.11 18.30 -25.92
C MET A 1 12.60 18.10 -25.89
N LYS A 2 12.11 16.87 -25.72
CA LYS A 2 10.67 16.64 -25.50
C LYS A 2 10.31 17.06 -24.05
N PRO A 3 9.21 17.80 -23.83
CA PRO A 3 8.75 18.12 -22.48
C PRO A 3 8.40 16.84 -21.70
N GLY A 4 8.42 16.91 -20.37
CA GLY A 4 8.05 15.79 -19.49
C GLY A 4 9.17 14.82 -19.10
N ARG A 5 10.44 15.08 -19.45
CA ARG A 5 11.60 14.25 -19.05
C ARG A 5 12.58 14.93 -18.09
N HIS A 6 12.18 16.05 -17.49
CA HIS A 6 13.04 16.85 -16.61
C HIS A 6 12.91 16.50 -15.13
N ARG A 7 11.99 15.59 -14.77
CA ARG A 7 11.88 14.97 -13.43
C ARG A 7 11.99 13.47 -13.61
N TRP A 8 12.87 12.85 -12.84
CA TRP A 8 13.07 11.40 -12.78
C TRP A 8 13.57 11.03 -11.38
N VAL A 9 13.46 9.75 -11.06
CA VAL A 9 14.03 9.18 -9.84
C VAL A 9 14.98 8.05 -10.24
N GLU A 10 16.09 7.97 -9.53
CA GLU A 10 16.96 6.81 -9.57
C GLU A 10 16.71 5.99 -8.31
N TYR A 11 16.17 4.77 -8.47
CA TYR A 11 15.90 3.90 -7.33
C TYR A 11 17.20 3.47 -6.64
N ALA A 12 17.16 3.39 -5.32
CA ALA A 12 18.32 2.96 -4.53
C ALA A 12 18.63 1.47 -4.76
N GLU A 13 17.60 0.62 -4.74
CA GLU A 13 17.71 -0.80 -5.09
C GLU A 13 17.81 -0.96 -6.61
N LYS A 14 18.91 -1.55 -7.09
CA LYS A 14 19.19 -1.68 -8.54
C LYS A 14 18.72 -3.01 -9.12
N GLY A 15 18.65 -4.06 -8.30
CA GLY A 15 18.36 -5.41 -8.77
C GLY A 15 16.87 -5.68 -8.96
N ARG A 16 16.02 -5.08 -8.13
CA ARG A 16 14.56 -5.27 -8.13
C ARG A 16 13.82 -3.95 -7.91
N TYR A 17 14.03 -2.99 -8.81
CA TYR A 17 13.31 -1.72 -8.73
C TYR A 17 11.86 -1.87 -9.24
N ASN A 18 10.94 -1.16 -8.60
CA ASN A 18 9.52 -1.14 -8.96
C ASN A 18 8.98 0.30 -8.88
N ALA A 19 8.07 0.66 -9.79
CA ALA A 19 7.46 2.00 -9.83
C ALA A 19 6.76 2.40 -8.53
N SER A 20 6.23 1.43 -7.78
CA SER A 20 5.54 1.66 -6.50
C SER A 20 6.50 1.91 -5.33
N GLN A 21 7.82 1.91 -5.54
CA GLN A 21 8.79 2.22 -4.47
C GLN A 21 8.90 3.73 -4.18
N VAL A 22 8.38 4.58 -5.05
CA VAL A 22 8.36 6.04 -4.83
C VAL A 22 7.33 6.36 -3.73
N PRO A 23 7.74 6.99 -2.62
CA PRO A 23 6.82 7.26 -1.53
C PRO A 23 5.85 8.41 -1.90
N PRO A 24 4.71 8.53 -1.21
CA PRO A 24 3.64 9.47 -1.57
C PRO A 24 4.10 10.93 -1.69
N GLU A 25 5.02 11.35 -0.82
CA GLU A 25 5.58 12.69 -0.79
C GLU A 25 6.38 13.04 -2.06
N TRP A 26 7.04 12.06 -2.68
CA TRP A 26 7.79 12.26 -3.92
C TRP A 26 6.96 11.96 -5.18
N HIS A 27 5.93 11.12 -5.07
CA HIS A 27 5.09 10.70 -6.19
C HIS A 27 4.41 11.91 -6.86
N GLY A 28 3.85 12.85 -6.08
CA GLY A 28 3.20 14.05 -6.63
C GLY A 28 4.16 14.94 -7.45
N TRP A 29 5.36 15.17 -6.91
CA TRP A 29 6.41 15.93 -7.59
C TRP A 29 6.87 15.25 -8.89
N LEU A 30 7.12 13.94 -8.82
CA LEU A 30 7.60 13.15 -9.95
C LEU A 30 6.61 13.14 -11.11
N HIS A 31 5.31 13.13 -10.80
CA HIS A 31 4.21 13.09 -11.78
C HIS A 31 3.67 14.46 -12.18
N HIS A 32 4.37 15.55 -11.86
CA HIS A 32 3.96 16.93 -12.21
C HIS A 32 2.58 17.33 -11.66
N ILE A 33 2.13 16.70 -10.57
CA ILE A 33 0.87 17.04 -9.90
C ILE A 33 1.07 18.27 -9.00
N THR A 34 2.27 18.41 -8.42
CA THR A 34 2.66 19.53 -7.58
C THR A 34 4.12 19.90 -7.83
N ASP A 35 4.48 21.14 -7.50
CA ASP A 35 5.86 21.62 -7.50
C ASP A 35 6.54 21.49 -6.13
N HIS A 36 5.79 21.13 -5.09
CA HIS A 36 6.35 20.84 -3.77
C HIS A 36 7.25 19.61 -3.81
N THR A 37 8.42 19.69 -3.18
CA THR A 37 9.34 18.54 -3.10
C THR A 37 8.87 17.54 -2.04
N GLY A 38 9.44 16.33 -2.06
CA GLY A 38 9.09 15.33 -1.06
C GLY A 38 9.46 15.75 0.36
N ASP A 39 10.55 16.48 0.55
CA ASP A 39 10.95 16.97 1.89
C ASP A 39 9.94 17.97 2.46
N GLU A 40 9.39 18.86 1.62
CA GLU A 40 8.35 19.82 2.01
C GLU A 40 7.06 19.10 2.44
N LEU A 41 6.65 18.07 1.68
CA LEU A 41 5.45 17.29 1.97
C LEU A 41 5.63 16.32 3.14
N LEU A 42 6.85 15.83 3.37
CA LEU A 42 7.17 14.97 4.51
C LEU A 42 6.95 15.69 5.84
N MET A 43 7.20 17.01 5.90
CA MET A 43 6.88 17.84 7.08
C MET A 43 5.38 17.91 7.39
N LEU A 44 4.53 17.61 6.40
CA LEU A 44 3.06 17.59 6.53
C LEU A 44 2.52 16.17 6.80
N LYS A 45 3.38 15.14 6.87
CA LYS A 45 2.97 13.75 7.10
C LYS A 45 2.22 13.64 8.44
N PRO A 46 0.97 13.13 8.47
CA PRO A 46 0.21 13.02 9.71
C PRO A 46 0.87 12.09 10.72
N SER A 47 1.28 12.61 11.87
CA SER A 47 1.98 11.83 12.90
C SER A 47 1.09 10.78 13.60
N ARG A 48 -0.21 11.04 13.76
CA ARG A 48 -1.10 10.19 14.56
C ARG A 48 -1.47 8.86 13.88
N TYR A 49 -1.61 8.87 12.56
CA TYR A 49 -2.15 7.74 11.79
C TYR A 49 -1.39 7.49 10.49
N GLY A 50 -0.32 8.24 10.23
CA GLY A 50 0.54 8.02 9.07
C GLY A 50 1.19 6.65 9.19
N ILE A 51 1.04 5.85 8.13
CA ILE A 51 1.69 4.56 8.00
C ILE A 51 2.92 4.75 7.13
N GLU A 52 3.98 3.99 7.40
CA GLU A 52 5.15 3.97 6.53
C GLU A 52 4.81 3.45 5.15
N HIS A 53 5.45 4.05 4.15
CA HIS A 53 5.28 3.63 2.77
C HIS A 53 5.73 2.18 2.61
N LYS A 54 4.92 1.39 1.91
CA LYS A 54 5.23 0.03 1.49
C LYS A 54 4.94 -0.08 0.01
N GLU A 55 5.90 -0.61 -0.74
CA GLU A 55 5.73 -0.89 -2.16
C GLU A 55 4.63 -1.95 -2.39
N ASN A 56 4.24 -2.12 -3.65
CA ASN A 56 3.24 -3.12 -4.00
C ASN A 56 3.88 -4.52 -4.12
N PHE A 57 3.57 -5.40 -3.16
CA PHE A 57 3.99 -6.81 -3.13
C PHE A 57 3.06 -7.77 -3.90
N SER A 58 2.22 -7.26 -4.80
CA SER A 58 1.38 -8.11 -5.65
C SER A 58 2.23 -9.13 -6.40
N GLY A 59 1.98 -10.42 -6.17
CA GLY A 59 2.70 -11.52 -6.81
C GLY A 59 3.91 -12.07 -6.03
N GLU A 60 4.31 -11.47 -4.91
CA GLU A 60 5.47 -11.91 -4.10
C GLU A 60 5.10 -12.94 -3.00
N GLY A 61 3.92 -13.59 -3.12
CA GLY A 61 3.45 -14.64 -2.20
C GLY A 61 2.25 -14.22 -1.35
N GLU A 62 1.41 -15.21 -0.98
CA GLU A 62 0.12 -15.00 -0.29
C GLU A 62 0.27 -14.30 1.07
N GLU A 63 1.41 -14.43 1.75
CA GLU A 63 1.66 -13.81 3.05
C GLU A 63 1.86 -12.28 2.97
N PHE A 64 2.28 -11.76 1.81
CA PHE A 64 2.51 -10.32 1.60
C PHE A 64 1.34 -9.62 0.91
N ILE A 65 0.44 -10.39 0.30
CA ILE A 65 -0.68 -9.86 -0.48
C ILE A 65 -1.90 -9.69 0.43
N TYR A 66 -2.65 -8.61 0.18
CA TYR A 66 -3.88 -8.38 0.91
C TYR A 66 -5.00 -9.35 0.46
N HIS A 67 -5.55 -10.09 1.43
CA HIS A 67 -6.75 -10.90 1.25
C HIS A 67 -7.97 -10.27 1.89
N SER A 68 -9.09 -10.25 1.17
CA SER A 68 -10.36 -9.78 1.72
C SER A 68 -10.82 -10.65 2.89
N LYS A 69 -11.70 -10.13 3.75
CA LYS A 69 -12.12 -10.80 5.00
C LYS A 69 -12.81 -12.15 4.78
N GLY A 70 -13.34 -12.45 3.60
CA GLY A 70 -13.97 -13.75 3.29
C GLY A 70 -13.09 -14.69 2.47
N HIS A 71 -11.88 -14.26 2.08
CA HIS A 71 -11.01 -15.05 1.21
C HIS A 71 -10.52 -16.33 1.92
N ALA A 72 -10.38 -17.44 1.19
CA ALA A 72 -9.94 -18.73 1.71
C ALA A 72 -8.57 -18.67 2.41
N LEU A 73 -7.66 -17.84 1.89
CA LEU A 73 -6.30 -17.68 2.39
C LEU A 73 -6.16 -16.60 3.47
N ASN A 74 -7.22 -15.88 3.82
CA ASN A 74 -7.17 -14.91 4.91
C ASN A 74 -7.19 -15.66 6.26
N PRO A 75 -6.17 -15.55 7.13
CA PRO A 75 -6.16 -16.24 8.43
C PRO A 75 -7.31 -15.83 9.35
N GLY A 76 -7.88 -14.63 9.16
CA GLY A 76 -9.01 -14.11 9.92
C GLY A 76 -10.32 -14.18 9.13
N GLN A 77 -10.63 -15.34 8.55
CA GLN A 77 -11.86 -15.53 7.78
C GLN A 77 -13.09 -15.10 8.57
N ARG A 78 -13.78 -14.10 8.05
CA ARG A 78 -14.98 -13.53 8.66
C ARG A 78 -16.18 -14.37 8.30
N ASP A 79 -16.90 -14.81 9.32
CA ASP A 79 -18.28 -15.26 9.19
C ASP A 79 -19.22 -14.05 9.00
N TRP A 80 -20.05 -14.13 7.96
CA TRP A 80 -21.04 -13.11 7.60
C TRP A 80 -22.45 -13.46 8.08
N THR A 81 -22.60 -14.56 8.83
CA THR A 81 -23.88 -14.97 9.39
C THR A 81 -24.43 -13.84 10.27
N ARG A 82 -25.65 -13.38 9.96
CA ARG A 82 -26.31 -12.22 10.60
C ARG A 82 -27.18 -12.60 11.80
N TYR A 83 -27.28 -13.90 12.07
CA TYR A 83 -28.06 -14.48 13.15
C TYR A 83 -27.20 -15.53 13.85
N GLN A 84 -27.58 -15.89 15.07
CA GLN A 84 -26.97 -17.01 15.77
C GLN A 84 -27.88 -18.22 15.59
N SER A 85 -27.35 -19.31 15.03
CA SER A 85 -28.07 -20.57 14.99
C SER A 85 -28.19 -21.15 16.40
N TRP A 86 -29.33 -21.77 16.70
CA TRP A 86 -29.48 -22.51 17.94
C TRP A 86 -28.50 -23.70 17.96
N GLN A 87 -27.74 -23.85 19.05
CA GLN A 87 -26.86 -24.99 19.26
C GLN A 87 -27.41 -25.89 20.38
N PRO A 88 -27.72 -27.17 20.11
CA PRO A 88 -28.19 -28.11 21.14
C PRO A 88 -27.09 -28.35 22.18
N THR A 89 -27.46 -28.37 23.46
CA THR A 89 -26.61 -28.94 24.50
C THR A 89 -26.56 -30.46 24.31
N LYS A 90 -25.39 -31.02 24.04
CA LYS A 90 -25.19 -32.47 24.07
C LYS A 90 -25.42 -32.95 25.51
N SER A 91 -26.29 -33.96 25.68
CA SER A 91 -26.48 -34.69 26.94
C SER A 91 -25.34 -35.66 27.19
#